data_AF-A0A5S4FQT7-F1
#
_entry.id   AF-A0A5S4FQT7-F1
#
_cell.length_a   1.000
_cell.length_b   1.000
_cell.length_c   1.000
_cell.angle_alpha   90.00
_cell.angle_beta   90.00
_cell.angle_gamma   90.00
#
_symmetry.space_group_name_H-M   'P 1'
#
loop_
_entity.id
_entity.type
_entity.pdbx_description
1 polymer ?
#
loop_
_entity_poly.entity_id
_entity_poly.type
_entity_poly.pdbx_seq_one_letter_code
_entity_poly.pdbx_strand_id
1 'polypeptide(L)'
;MVADMFYVTERISRFWTWVDAMVTRADEALCADQDERARRHGWTVTRTGFGSRHYRDPRFDALKAARLADAGLWAEDTRLHTPSWR
;
A
#
# COMPACT_ATOMS: atom_id res chain seq x y z
N MET A 1 -45.94 9.99 8.15
CA MET A 1 -45.10 10.16 6.93
C MET A 1 -43.62 10.38 7.23
N VAL A 2 -43.22 10.82 8.44
CA VAL A 2 -41.80 10.98 8.80
C VAL A 2 -41.17 9.65 9.27
N ALA A 3 -41.88 8.85 10.06
CA ALA A 3 -41.42 7.54 10.52
C ALA A 3 -41.24 6.50 9.39
N ASP A 4 -42.04 6.57 8.33
CA ASP A 4 -41.93 5.71 7.14
C ASP A 4 -40.64 6.02 6.37
N MET A 5 -40.28 7.30 6.28
CA MET A 5 -39.02 7.75 5.65
C MET A 5 -37.81 7.28 6.48
N PHE A 6 -37.86 7.37 7.81
CA PHE A 6 -36.81 6.86 8.69
C PHE A 6 -36.65 5.32 8.62
N TYR A 7 -37.75 4.57 8.56
CA TYR A 7 -37.73 3.11 8.43
C TYR A 7 -37.19 2.65 7.07
N VAL A 8 -37.55 3.35 5.99
CA VAL A 8 -36.99 3.12 4.65
C VAL A 8 -35.49 3.43 4.63
N THR A 9 -35.05 4.52 5.29
CA THR A 9 -33.62 4.83 5.38
C THR A 9 -32.83 3.79 6.17
N GLU A 10 -33.33 3.30 7.31
CA GLU A 10 -32.64 2.26 8.10
C GLU A 10 -32.50 0.94 7.32
N ARG A 11 -33.55 0.54 6.60
CA ARG A 11 -33.51 -0.68 5.77
C ARG A 11 -32.54 -0.55 4.61
N ILE A 12 -32.52 0.61 3.96
CA ILE A 12 -31.57 0.93 2.88
C ILE A 12 -30.14 0.95 3.42
N SER A 13 -29.89 1.55 4.58
CA SER A 13 -28.57 1.55 5.23
C SER A 13 -28.07 0.15 5.54
N ARG A 14 -28.91 -0.71 6.14
CA ARG A 14 -28.54 -2.10 6.44
C ARG A 14 -28.22 -2.89 5.18
N PHE A 15 -28.98 -2.65 4.10
CA PHE A 15 -28.71 -3.27 2.81
C PHE A 15 -27.36 -2.83 2.23
N TRP A 16 -27.06 -1.53 2.24
CA TRP A 16 -25.75 -1.03 1.77
C TRP A 16 -24.58 -1.55 2.60
N THR A 17 -24.72 -1.64 3.92
CA THR A 17 -23.69 -2.26 4.78
C THR A 17 -23.48 -3.73 4.43
N TRP A 18 -24.56 -4.46 4.12
CA TRP A 18 -24.44 -5.85 3.68
C TRP A 18 -23.74 -5.97 2.32
N VAL A 19 -24.07 -5.10 1.36
CA VAL A 19 -23.38 -5.03 0.07
C VAL A 19 -21.90 -4.72 0.24
N ASP A 20 -21.55 -3.73 1.07
CA ASP A 20 -20.15 -3.37 1.34
C ASP A 20 -19.36 -4.52 2.00
N ALA A 21 -19.99 -5.24 2.93
CA ALA A 21 -19.40 -6.43 3.55
C ALA A 21 -19.16 -7.55 2.53
N MET A 22 -20.07 -7.75 1.57
CA MET A 22 -19.88 -8.73 0.49
C MET A 22 -18.74 -8.32 -0.45
N VAL A 23 -18.68 -7.04 -0.85
CA VAL A 23 -17.61 -6.52 -1.69
C VAL A 23 -16.26 -6.66 -0.99
N THR A 24 -16.19 -6.35 0.31
CA THR A 24 -14.96 -6.53 1.10
C THR A 24 -14.53 -8.01 1.14
N ARG A 25 -15.47 -8.96 1.34
CA ARG A 25 -15.13 -10.39 1.31
C ARG A 25 -14.67 -10.87 -0.05
N ALA A 26 -15.29 -10.37 -1.13
CA ALA A 26 -14.87 -10.70 -2.48
C ALA A 26 -13.47 -10.15 -2.79
N ASP A 27 -13.17 -8.92 -2.34
CA ASP A 27 -11.83 -8.33 -2.43
C ASP A 27 -10.78 -9.16 -1.68
N GLU A 28 -11.07 -9.54 -0.44
CA GLU A 28 -10.19 -10.37 0.38
C GLU A 28 -9.91 -11.72 -0.28
N ALA A 29 -10.95 -12.40 -0.78
CA ALA A 29 -10.81 -13.67 -1.47
C ALA A 29 -9.97 -13.58 -2.75
N LEU A 30 -10.14 -12.49 -3.53
CA LEU A 30 -9.47 -12.32 -4.82
C LEU A 30 -7.94 -12.24 -4.69
N CYS A 31 -7.43 -11.57 -3.66
CA CYS A 31 -5.98 -11.47 -3.44
C CYS A 31 -5.48 -12.19 -2.17
N ALA A 32 -6.26 -13.13 -1.64
CA ALA A 32 -5.89 -13.94 -0.47
C ALA A 32 -4.54 -14.66 -0.64
N ASP A 33 -4.31 -15.30 -1.79
CA ASP A 33 -3.07 -16.03 -2.08
C ASP A 33 -1.84 -15.09 -2.18
N GLN A 34 -2.03 -13.92 -2.80
CA GLN A 34 -0.98 -12.92 -2.97
C GLN A 34 -0.60 -12.30 -1.63
N ASP A 35 -1.59 -11.97 -0.80
CA ASP A 35 -1.39 -11.46 0.56
C ASP A 35 -0.71 -12.50 1.44
N GLU A 36 -1.10 -13.78 1.33
CA GLU A 36 -0.47 -14.87 2.08
C GLU A 36 1.01 -15.01 1.69
N ARG A 37 1.31 -14.96 0.38
CA ARG A 37 2.69 -14.98 -0.11
C ARG A 37 3.48 -13.77 0.38
N ALA A 38 2.91 -12.57 0.31
CA ALA A 38 3.54 -11.35 0.79
C ALA A 38 3.82 -11.44 2.30
N ARG A 39 2.85 -11.89 3.10
CA ARG A 39 3.00 -12.11 4.56
C ARG A 39 4.09 -13.14 4.88
N ARG A 40 4.15 -14.25 4.14
CA ARG A 40 5.23 -15.26 4.27
C ARG A 40 6.62 -14.69 3.99
N HIS A 41 6.73 -13.71 3.10
CA HIS A 41 7.99 -13.03 2.81
C HIS A 41 8.28 -11.84 3.74
N GLY A 42 7.40 -11.55 4.71
CA GLY A 42 7.53 -10.40 5.60
C GLY A 42 7.32 -9.07 4.90
N TRP A 43 6.59 -9.06 3.78
CA TRP A 43 6.28 -7.85 3.02
C TRP A 43 5.12 -7.10 3.66
N THR A 44 5.14 -5.77 3.54
CA THR A 44 4.03 -4.92 3.94
C THR A 44 2.99 -4.88 2.83
N VAL A 45 1.72 -5.15 3.16
CA VAL A 45 0.60 -5.09 2.22
C VAL A 45 -0.29 -3.92 2.59
N THR A 46 -0.51 -3.01 1.63
CA THR A 46 -1.41 -1.86 1.80
C THR A 46 -2.55 -1.96 0.79
N ARG A 47 -3.79 -2.03 1.27
CA ARG A 47 -4.98 -1.98 0.43
C ARG A 47 -5.20 -0.55 -0.08
N THR A 48 -5.25 -0.38 -1.40
CA THR A 48 -5.43 0.93 -2.05
C THR A 48 -6.79 1.07 -2.74
N GLY A 49 -7.49 -0.03 -2.98
CA GLY A 49 -8.84 -0.06 -3.53
C GLY A 49 -9.31 -1.50 -3.76
N PHE A 50 -10.51 -1.68 -4.34
CA PHE A 50 -11.00 -3.01 -4.72
C PHE A 50 -10.08 -3.64 -5.77
N GLY A 51 -9.62 -4.86 -5.52
CA GLY A 51 -8.63 -5.59 -6.31
C GLY A 51 -7.26 -4.93 -6.37
N SER A 52 -7.03 -3.85 -5.62
CA SER A 52 -5.83 -3.01 -5.73
C SER A 52 -5.04 -3.02 -4.42
N ARG A 53 -3.82 -3.57 -4.48
CA ARG A 53 -2.91 -3.70 -3.34
C ARG A 53 -1.51 -3.25 -3.71
N HIS A 54 -0.86 -2.53 -2.81
CA HIS A 54 0.55 -2.23 -2.87
C HIS A 54 1.31 -3.20 -1.97
N TYR A 55 2.28 -3.90 -2.55
CA TYR A 55 3.19 -4.79 -1.84
C TYR A 55 4.55 -4.10 -1.70
N ARG A 56 5.08 -4.02 -0.49
CA ARG A 56 6.40 -3.43 -0.22
C ARG A 56 7.33 -4.45 0.40
N ASP A 57 8.41 -4.75 -0.32
CA ASP A 57 9.49 -5.64 0.13
C ASP A 57 10.54 -4.84 0.93
N PRO A 58 10.79 -5.17 2.21
CA PRO A 58 11.83 -4.55 3.03
C PRO A 58 13.23 -4.64 2.42
N ARG A 59 13.52 -5.67 1.62
CA ARG A 59 14.81 -5.85 0.95
C ARG A 59 15.05 -4.77 -0.10
N PHE A 60 13.99 -4.36 -0.79
CA PHE A 60 14.08 -3.28 -1.77
C PHE A 60 14.33 -1.93 -1.10
N ASP A 61 13.75 -1.71 0.08
CA ASP A 61 14.03 -0.51 0.88
C ASP A 61 15.49 -0.44 1.30
N ALA A 62 16.08 -1.56 1.75
CA ALA A 62 17.50 -1.65 2.08
C ALA A 62 18.40 -1.37 0.86
N LEU A 63 18.08 -1.94 -0.30
CA LEU A 63 18.81 -1.69 -1.55
C LEU A 63 18.72 -0.22 -1.98
N LYS A 64 17.54 0.38 -1.86
CA LYS A 64 17.34 1.80 -2.17
C LYS A 64 18.16 2.68 -1.23
N ALA A 65 18.19 2.38 0.07
CA ALA A 65 19.00 3.10 1.05
C ALA A 65 20.50 2.97 0.74
N ALA A 66 20.97 1.77 0.43
CA ALA A 66 22.36 1.53 0.03
C ALA A 66 22.75 2.32 -1.23
N ARG A 67 21.89 2.33 -2.25
CA ARG A 67 22.12 3.08 -3.49
C ARG A 67 22.15 4.59 -3.27
N LEU A 68 21.32 5.10 -2.36
CA LEU A 68 21.33 6.53 -1.98
C LEU A 68 22.59 6.89 -1.19
N ALA A 69 23.05 6.02 -0.29
CA ALA A 69 24.29 6.21 0.45
C ALA A 69 25.51 6.22 -0.49
N ASP A 70 25.57 5.27 -1.42
CA ASP A 70 26.59 5.21 -2.46
C ASP A 70 26.60 6.49 -3.29
N ALA A 71 25.45 6.92 -3.83
CA ALA A 71 25.34 8.17 -4.59
C ALA A 71 25.76 9.42 -3.79
N GLY A 72 25.49 9.45 -2.48
CA GLY A 72 25.96 10.50 -1.58
C GLY A 72 27.48 10.51 -1.43
N LEU A 73 28.09 9.33 -1.28
CA LEU A 73 29.54 9.16 -1.21
C LEU A 73 30.22 9.61 -2.51
N TRP A 74 29.69 9.24 -3.68
CA TRP A 74 30.22 9.71 -4.97
C TRP A 74 30.10 11.23 -5.14
N ALA A 75 29.00 11.83 -4.67
CA ALA A 75 28.80 13.27 -4.72
C ALA A 75 29.76 14.03 -3.79
N GLU A 76 30.18 13.41 -2.69
CA GLU A 76 31.13 13.97 -1.72
C GLU A 76 32.58 13.79 -2.17
N ASP A 77 32.93 12.62 -2.72
CA ASP A 77 34.23 12.34 -3.35
C ASP A 77 34.50 13.29 -4.54
N THR A 78 33.49 13.54 -5.37
CA THR A 78 33.59 14.50 -6.48
C THR A 78 33.85 15.94 -6.01
N ARG A 79 33.37 16.33 -4.82
CA ARG A 79 33.64 17.67 -4.25
C ARG A 79 35.06 17.79 -3.71
N LEU A 80 35.60 16.71 -3.15
CA LEU A 80 36.98 16.64 -2.67
C LEU A 80 37.99 16.56 -3.83
N HIS A 81 37.56 16.00 -4.97
CA HIS A 81 38.40 15.83 -6.16
C HIS A 81 38.20 16.94 -7.21
N THR A 82 38.00 18.19 -6.78
CA THR A 82 38.17 19.32 -7.71
C THR A 82 39.67 19.43 -8.05
N PRO A 83 40.09 19.19 -9.31
CA PRO A 83 41.48 19.34 -9.66
C PRO A 83 41.76 20.85 -9.67
N SER A 84 42.52 21.32 -8.67
CA SER A 84 43.05 22.68 -8.67
C SER A 84 44.11 22.76 -9.78
N TRP A 85 43.67 22.98 -11.01
CA TRP A 85 44.56 23.44 -12.07
C TRP A 85 44.92 24.89 -11.76
N ARG A 86 46.02 25.07 -11.02
CA ARG A 86 46.65 26.36 -10.79
C ARG A 86 48.12 26.26 -11.15
#